data_AF-A0A2V6WRP9-F1
#
_entry.id   AF-A0A2V6WRP9-F1
#
_cell.length_a   1.000
_cell.length_b   1.000
_cell.length_c   1.000
_cell.angle_alpha   90.00
_cell.angle_beta   90.00
_cell.angle_gamma   90.00
#
_symmetry.space_group_name_H-M   'P 1'
#
loop_
_entity.id
_entity.type
_entity.pdbx_description
1 polymer ?
#
loop_
_entity_poly.entity_id
_entity_poly.type
_entity_poly.pdbx_seq_one_letter_code
_entity_poly.pdbx_strand_id
1 'polypeptide(L)' 'MFRQVVAALTVVLANVGFADGAPLDELVAALNLIPLHGAPAEPLALERLADGKVVALPSLRGRPVLVYFWATW' A
#
# COMPACT_ATOMS: atom_id res chain seq x y z
N MET A 1 5.16 -39.10 -11.90
CA MET A 1 5.84 -37.78 -12.02
C MET A 1 4.90 -36.60 -11.76
N PHE A 2 3.71 -36.56 -12.37
CA PHE A 2 2.70 -35.48 -12.21
C PHE A 2 2.30 -35.17 -10.75
N ARG A 3 2.15 -36.20 -9.90
CA ARG A 3 1.76 -36.04 -8.49
C ARG A 3 2.79 -35.31 -7.64
N GLN A 4 4.07 -35.41 -7.99
CA GLN A 4 5.14 -34.71 -7.28
C GLN A 4 5.21 -33.22 -7.68
N VAL A 5 4.90 -32.90 -8.94
CA VAL A 5 4.83 -31.52 -9.42
C VAL A 5 3.68 -30.75 -8.74
N VAL A 6 2.51 -31.39 -8.58
CA VAL A 6 1.37 -30.80 -7.87
C VAL A 6 1.70 -30.57 -6.39
N ALA A 7 2.32 -31.54 -5.72
CA ALA A 7 2.71 -31.40 -4.33
C ALA A 7 3.73 -30.26 -4.13
N ALA A 8 4.74 -30.17 -5.00
CA ALA A 8 5.73 -29.09 -4.96
C ALA A 8 5.09 -27.71 -5.19
N LEU A 9 4.16 -27.58 -6.14
CA LEU A 9 3.46 -26.33 -6.41
C LEU A 9 2.59 -25.87 -5.23
N THR A 10 1.97 -26.82 -4.52
CA THR A 10 1.13 -26.52 -3.35
C THR A 10 1.95 -26.02 -2.17
N VAL A 11 3.15 -26.58 -1.95
CA VAL A 11 4.09 -26.12 -0.91
C VAL A 11 4.64 -24.73 -1.22
N VAL A 12 4.90 -24.43 -2.50
CA VAL A 12 5.37 -23.10 -2.93
C VAL A 12 4.28 -22.04 -2.74
N LEU A 13 3.01 -22.36 -3.08
CA LEU A 13 1.89 -21.44 -2.87
C LEU A 13 1.58 -21.19 -1.38
N ALA A 14 1.78 -22.18 -0.52
CA ALA A 14 1.58 -22.04 0.93
C ALA A 14 2.64 -21.16 1.62
N ASN A 15 3.79 -20.94 0.97
CA ASN A 15 4.89 -20.11 1.50
C ASN A 15 4.94 -18.70 0.88
N VAL A 16 3.95 -18.33 0.05
CA VAL A 16 3.76 -16.93 -0.31
C VAL A 16 3.18 -16.23 0.92
N GLY A 17 4.06 -15.94 1.87
CA GLY A 17 3.76 -14.99 2.92
C GLY A 17 3.34 -13.70 2.22
N PHE A 18 2.15 -13.19 2.57
CA PHE A 18 1.84 -11.80 2.31
C PHE A 18 3.00 -11.03 2.92
N ALA A 19 3.75 -10.30 2.09
CA ALA A 19 4.68 -9.31 2.60
C ALA A 19 3.81 -8.32 3.38
N ASP A 20 3.70 -8.55 4.68
CA ASP A 20 3.05 -7.62 5.59
C ASP A 20 3.93 -6.39 5.50
N GLY A 21 3.45 -5.38 4.78
CA GLY A 21 4.15 -4.11 4.66
C GLY A 21 4.49 -3.64 6.07
N ALA A 22 5.67 -3.01 6.24
CA ALA A 22 6.12 -2.55 7.54
C ALA A 22 4.96 -1.88 8.31
N PRO A 23 4.76 -2.23 9.59
CA PRO A 23 3.66 -1.70 10.38
C PRO A 23 3.65 -0.17 10.29
N LEU A 24 2.46 0.43 10.22
CA LEU A 24 2.29 1.88 10.01
C LEU A 24 3.17 2.71 10.96
N ASP A 25 3.28 2.29 12.22
CA ASP A 25 4.10 2.95 13.24
C ASP A 25 5.59 3.01 12.87
N GLU A 26 6.13 1.95 12.26
CA GLU A 26 7.51 1.92 11.79
C GLU A 26 7.72 2.88 10.62
N LEU A 27 6.76 2.95 9.69
CA LEU A 27 6.81 3.89 8.57
C LEU A 27 6.69 5.35 9.05
N VAL A 28 5.81 5.62 10.01
CA VAL A 28 5.64 6.94 10.64
C VAL A 28 6.94 7.38 11.31
N ALA A 29 7.60 6.49 12.05
CA ALA A 29 8.88 6.78 12.67
C ALA A 29 10.00 7.02 11.63
N ALA A 30 10.10 6.16 10.62
CA ALA A 30 11.13 6.26 9.57
C ALA A 30 11.02 7.56 8.75
N LEU A 31 9.80 8.04 8.52
CA LEU A 31 9.53 9.26 7.78
C LEU A 31 9.45 10.51 8.68
N ASN A 32 9.69 10.37 9.99
CA ASN A 32 9.59 11.44 10.98
C ASN A 32 8.23 12.20 10.90
N LEU A 33 7.15 11.43 10.77
CA LEU A 33 5.79 11.97 10.66
C LEU A 33 5.19 12.14 12.05
N ILE A 34 4.45 13.23 12.24
CA ILE A 34 3.61 13.43 13.42
C ILE A 34 2.20 12.91 13.08
N PRO A 35 1.75 11.80 13.66
CA PRO A 35 0.43 11.26 13.38
C PRO A 35 -0.68 12.16 13.93
N LEU A 36 -1.49 12.72 13.03
CA LEU A 36 -2.73 13.42 13.37
C LEU A 36 -3.82 12.37 13.64
N HIS A 37 -4.08 12.10 14.91
CA HIS A 37 -5.09 11.12 15.32
C HIS A 37 -6.50 11.75 15.31
N GLY A 38 -7.50 10.98 14.88
CA GLY A 38 -8.91 11.23 15.23
C GLY A 38 -9.79 11.89 14.17
N ALA A 39 -9.24 12.42 13.07
CA ALA A 39 -10.04 12.94 11.95
C ALA A 39 -9.81 12.11 10.68
N PRO A 40 -10.86 11.68 9.96
CA PRO A 40 -10.69 11.08 8.65
C PRO A 40 -10.03 12.09 7.71
N ALA A 41 -9.12 11.63 6.85
CA ALA A 41 -8.58 12.46 5.79
C ALA A 41 -9.71 12.95 4.86
N GLU A 42 -9.66 14.21 4.47
CA GLU A 42 -10.59 14.78 3.50
C GLU A 42 -10.50 14.04 2.16
N PRO A 43 -11.61 13.88 1.42
CA PRO A 43 -11.57 13.27 0.09
C PRO A 43 -10.65 14.06 -0.84
N LEU A 44 -9.64 13.38 -1.38
CA LEU A 44 -8.76 13.91 -2.41
C LEU A 44 -8.86 13.00 -3.64
N ALA A 45 -9.07 13.62 -4.80
CA ALA A 45 -9.07 12.95 -6.09
C ALA A 45 -8.10 13.68 -7.02
N LEU A 46 -7.15 12.94 -7.58
CA LEU A 46 -6.13 13.46 -8.48
C LEU A 46 -6.07 12.63 -9.75
N GLU A 47 -5.80 13.28 -10.87
CA GLU A 47 -5.49 12.59 -12.12
C GLU A 47 -4.07 12.04 -12.06
N ARG A 48 -3.89 10.74 -12.31
CA ARG A 48 -2.58 10.12 -12.35
C ARG A 48 -1.89 10.47 -13.66
N LEU A 49 -0.72 11.10 -13.55
CA LEU A 49 0.08 11.56 -14.68
C LEU A 49 0.39 10.45 -15.72
N ALA A 50 0.61 9.21 -15.26
CA ALA A 50 1.02 8.12 -16.13
C ALA A 50 -0.05 7.68 -17.14
N ASP A 51 -1.33 7.79 -16.82
CA ASP A 51 -2.42 7.22 -17.63
C ASP A 51 -3.74 8.01 -17.60
N GLY A 52 -3.76 9.20 -16.99
CA GLY A 52 -4.94 10.05 -16.89
C GLY A 52 -6.06 9.50 -16.01
N LYS A 53 -5.82 8.40 -15.28
CA LYS A 53 -6.87 7.82 -14.43
C LYS A 53 -7.00 8.61 -13.14
N VAL A 54 -8.24 8.86 -12.75
CA VAL A 54 -8.53 9.45 -11.44
C VAL A 54 -8.23 8.45 -10.34
N VAL A 55 -7.38 8.85 -9.40
CA VAL A 55 -7.10 8.14 -8.16
C VAL A 55 -7.71 8.95 -7.02
N ALA A 56 -8.60 8.33 -6.24
CA ALA A 56 -9.28 8.97 -5.12
C ALA A 56 -8.90 8.28 -3.80
N LEU A 57 -8.63 9.04 -2.74
CA LEU A 57 -8.29 8.46 -1.43
C LEU A 57 -9.30 7.41 -0.92
N PRO A 58 -10.63 7.59 -1.09
CA PRO A 58 -11.60 6.58 -0.69
C PRO A 58 -11.43 5.21 -1.39
N SER A 59 -10.84 5.15 -2.59
CA SER A 59 -10.59 3.88 -3.28
C SER A 59 -9.35 3.13 -2.75
N LEU A 60 -8.55 3.76 -1.89
CA LEU A 60 -7.34 3.20 -1.29
C LEU A 60 -7.54 2.76 0.17
N ARG A 61 -8.78 2.69 0.66
CA ARG A 61 -9.09 2.26 2.03
C ARG A 61 -8.50 0.89 2.35
N GLY A 62 -8.13 0.70 3.62
CA GLY A 62 -7.49 -0.52 4.12
C GLY A 62 -5.98 -0.60 3.84
N ARG A 63 -5.39 0.47 3.27
CA ARG A 63 -3.96 0.57 3.00
C ARG A 63 -3.39 1.83 3.65
N PRO A 64 -2.19 1.79 4.25
CA PRO A 64 -1.43 2.98 4.55
C PRO A 64 -1.17 3.80 3.27
N VAL A 65 -1.45 5.11 3.29
CA VAL A 65 -1.23 6.03 2.16
C VAL A 65 -0.50 7.27 2.66
N LEU A 66 0.59 7.64 1.98
CA LEU A 66 1.30 8.90 2.19
C LEU A 66 0.92 9.88 1.06
N VAL A 67 0.39 11.05 1.42
CA VAL A 67 0.15 12.16 0.48
C VAL A 67 1.24 13.20 0.69
N TYR A 68 2.06 13.42 -0.34
CA TYR A 68 3.19 14.35 -0.30
C TYR A 68 3.01 15.42 -1.38
N PHE A 69 2.94 16.68 -0.97
CA PHE A 69 2.90 17.83 -1.87
C PHE A 69 4.29 18.43 -1.99
N TRP A 70 4.70 18.69 -3.23
CA TRP A 70 5.97 19.33 -3.55
C TRP A 70 5.77 20.33 -4.68
N ALA A 71 6.64 21.33 -4.72
CA ALA A 71 6.70 22.31 -5.80
C ALA A 71 8.18 22.66 -6.03
N THR A 72 8.55 22.81 -7.30
CA THR A 72 9.82 23.43 -7.69
C THR A 72 9.53 24.87 -8.11
N TRP A 73 10.45 25.78 -7.81
CA TRP A 73 10.46 27.14 -8.37
C TRP A 73 10.79 27.13 -9.86
#